data_AF-A0A7S2NUV6-F1
#
_entry.id   AF-A0A7S2NUV6-F1
#
_cell.length_a   1.000
_cell.length_b   1.000
_cell.length_c   1.000
_cell.angle_alpha   90.00
_cell.angle_beta   90.00
_cell.angle_gamma   90.00
#
_symmetry.space_group_name_H-M   'P 1'
#
loop_
_entity.id
_entity.type
_entity.pdbx_description
1 polymer ?
#
loop_
_entity_poly.entity_id
_entity_poly.type
_entity_poly.pdbx_seq_one_letter_code
_entity_poly.pdbx_strand_id
1 'polypeptide(L)'
;MSALALAVLAAVVCAVRQGHDEATDEAADEASLLALRANTDPDHPQSSSIRLRLTLSASLRSEGVRRSGFDPNDPPLRQNATLPGVSDTAPYTYYSGFLNGGKPPSGRGTMYFHYICAMAPNWQNMPLTIWYNGGPGAPSTYGLFTEFGPYVLNSNSFLTKGFKATGIPTPIYNQWTWVNVTSICEIDSPPPIGASYCTEGNGTDGSVGGPSGDAYSCGPWSDFATAKANHQAHKSLLSDAFPEFAASQQPVSLLGESYAGMYVPLFANEWLDDPITGPCGKDVNFMGFAVGDPIMGCIPFEGRSTNWCFNFDNGGFLKWPNAMPGPYWDMEFFH
;
A
#
# COMPACT_ATOMS: atom_id res chain seq x y z
N MET A 1 2.71 19.59 11.61
CA MET A 1 1.65 18.72 11.04
C MET A 1 0.65 19.61 10.31
N SER A 2 0.58 19.52 8.99
CA SER A 2 -0.30 20.39 8.19
C SER A 2 -1.77 19.97 8.36
N ALA A 3 -2.67 20.94 8.44
CA ALA A 3 -4.10 20.76 8.69
C ALA A 3 -4.82 19.82 7.68
N LEU A 4 -4.17 19.53 6.55
CA LEU A 4 -4.68 18.64 5.51
C LEU A 4 -4.59 17.15 5.91
N ALA A 5 -3.55 16.75 6.66
CA ALA A 5 -3.40 15.39 7.16
C ALA A 5 -4.48 15.02 8.19
N LEU A 6 -4.93 16.01 8.98
CA LEU A 6 -6.03 15.85 9.93
C LEU A 6 -7.40 15.69 9.24
N ALA A 7 -7.59 16.35 8.09
CA ALA A 7 -8.86 16.33 7.34
C ALA A 7 -9.10 14.99 6.62
N VAL A 8 -8.04 14.38 6.07
CA VAL A 8 -8.12 13.06 5.43
C VAL A 8 -8.37 11.97 6.47
N LEU A 9 -7.71 12.04 7.63
CA LEU A 9 -7.92 11.10 8.74
C LEU A 9 -9.34 11.22 9.35
N ALA A 10 -9.87 12.45 9.45
CA ALA A 10 -11.23 12.68 9.97
C ALA A 10 -12.33 12.17 9.02
N ALA A 11 -12.13 12.28 7.69
CA ALA A 11 -13.08 11.77 6.70
C ALA A 11 -13.19 10.23 6.73
N VAL A 12 -12.08 9.54 6.99
CA VAL A 12 -12.05 8.07 7.13
C VAL A 12 -12.72 7.62 8.43
N VAL A 13 -12.52 8.34 9.54
CA VAL A 13 -13.13 8.00 10.85
C VAL A 13 -14.64 8.26 10.87
N CYS A 14 -15.14 9.25 10.13
CA CYS A 14 -16.58 9.58 10.14
C CYS A 14 -17.42 8.61 9.30
N ALA A 15 -16.86 8.04 8.22
CA ALA A 15 -17.55 7.07 7.37
C ALA A 15 -17.76 5.70 8.05
N VAL A 16 -16.94 5.36 9.05
CA VAL A 16 -17.01 4.08 9.80
C VAL A 16 -18.14 4.09 10.85
N ARG A 17 -18.67 5.26 11.22
CA ARG A 17 -19.52 5.39 12.43
C ARG A 17 -21.03 5.32 12.18
N GLN A 18 -21.50 5.33 10.93
CA GLN A 18 -22.95 5.39 10.64
C GLN A 18 -23.39 4.21 9.76
N GLY A 19 -23.72 3.11 10.44
CA GLY A 19 -24.59 2.07 9.91
C GLY A 19 -25.70 1.79 10.91
N HIS A 20 -26.87 2.41 10.72
CA HIS A 20 -28.18 1.76 10.83
C HIS A 20 -29.33 2.77 10.56
N ASP A 21 -30.17 2.36 9.60
CA ASP A 21 -31.58 2.65 9.35
C ASP A 21 -32.09 4.08 9.07
N GLU A 22 -32.77 4.13 7.91
CA GLU A 22 -33.75 5.09 7.39
C GLU A 22 -33.32 6.51 6.98
N ALA A 23 -33.52 6.74 5.68
CA ALA A 23 -33.40 7.95 4.88
C ALA A 23 -33.82 9.27 5.55
N THR A 24 -33.02 10.33 5.30
CA THR A 24 -33.45 11.57 4.61
C THR A 24 -32.22 12.39 4.18
N ASP A 25 -32.29 12.97 2.97
CA ASP A 25 -31.38 13.98 2.41
C ASP A 25 -31.02 15.09 3.43
N GLU A 26 -29.72 15.30 3.71
CA GLU A 26 -29.07 16.59 4.09
C GLU A 26 -27.68 16.39 4.76
N ALA A 27 -26.74 15.65 4.15
CA ALA A 27 -25.38 15.56 4.69
C ALA A 27 -24.26 15.39 3.64
N ALA A 28 -24.42 15.99 2.46
CA ALA A 28 -23.44 15.91 1.38
C ALA A 28 -22.88 17.27 0.92
N ASP A 29 -22.95 18.35 1.73
CA ASP A 29 -22.69 19.71 1.22
C ASP A 29 -21.68 20.60 1.98
N GLU A 30 -20.80 20.05 2.82
CA GLU A 30 -19.79 20.89 3.53
C GLU A 30 -18.37 20.27 3.50
N ALA A 31 -17.87 19.97 2.30
CA ALA A 31 -16.42 19.77 2.06
C ALA A 31 -15.90 20.45 0.77
N SER A 32 -16.73 21.25 0.09
CA SER A 32 -16.37 21.94 -1.17
C SER A 32 -16.23 23.47 -1.03
N LEU A 33 -16.42 24.06 0.16
CA LEU A 33 -16.43 25.51 0.35
C LEU A 33 -15.14 26.05 0.99
N LEU A 34 -14.00 25.90 0.32
CA LEU A 34 -12.85 26.81 0.52
C LEU A 34 -11.81 26.75 -0.62
N ALA A 35 -12.26 26.60 -1.87
CA ALA A 35 -11.41 26.89 -3.04
C ALA A 35 -12.19 27.17 -4.35
N LEU A 36 -13.43 27.67 -4.32
CA LEU A 36 -14.09 28.18 -5.53
C LEU A 36 -15.00 29.37 -5.21
N ARG A 37 -14.42 30.58 -5.23
CA ARG A 37 -15.17 31.80 -5.58
C ARG A 37 -14.48 32.44 -6.78
N ALA A 38 -14.76 31.89 -7.96
CA ALA A 38 -14.78 32.63 -9.21
C ALA A 38 -15.49 31.80 -10.29
N ASN A 39 -16.59 32.36 -10.81
CA ASN A 39 -17.39 31.93 -11.96
C ASN A 39 -18.20 30.63 -11.84
N THR A 40 -19.44 30.79 -11.34
CA THR A 40 -20.57 29.93 -11.63
C THR A 40 -21.22 30.30 -12.97
N ASP A 41 -21.42 29.32 -13.84
CA ASP A 41 -22.49 29.28 -14.85
C ASP A 41 -23.53 28.23 -14.35
N PRO A 42 -24.85 28.52 -14.25
CA PRO A 42 -25.75 27.76 -13.36
C PRO A 42 -26.38 26.47 -13.91
N ASP A 43 -26.13 26.03 -15.15
CA ASP A 43 -27.04 25.06 -15.81
C ASP A 43 -26.52 23.60 -16.00
N HIS A 44 -25.55 23.10 -15.22
CA HIS A 44 -25.26 21.64 -15.25
C HIS A 44 -24.48 21.10 -14.02
N PRO A 45 -25.06 20.20 -13.19
CA PRO A 45 -24.29 19.42 -12.23
C PRO A 45 -23.90 18.07 -12.86
N GLN A 46 -22.63 17.89 -13.21
CA GLN A 46 -22.05 16.55 -13.38
C GLN A 46 -20.90 16.36 -12.39
N SER A 47 -21.17 15.50 -11.40
CA SER A 47 -20.20 14.94 -10.47
C SER A 47 -19.07 14.26 -11.24
N SER A 48 -17.84 14.73 -11.05
CA SER A 48 -16.64 14.09 -11.56
C SER A 48 -15.79 13.59 -10.39
N SER A 49 -15.89 12.28 -10.13
CA SER A 49 -14.97 11.55 -9.27
C SER A 49 -13.66 11.31 -10.03
N ILE A 50 -12.54 11.81 -9.50
CA ILE A 50 -11.20 11.61 -10.08
C ILE A 50 -10.78 10.16 -9.81
N ARG A 51 -10.84 9.30 -10.85
CA ARG A 51 -10.24 7.97 -10.83
C ARG A 51 -8.82 8.04 -11.38
N LEU A 52 -7.81 7.78 -10.56
CA LEU A 52 -6.45 7.58 -11.04
C LEU A 52 -6.42 6.25 -11.84
N ARG A 53 -6.32 6.32 -13.17
CA ARG A 53 -6.10 5.14 -14.02
C ARG A 53 -4.61 5.01 -14.31
N LEU A 54 -3.95 4.01 -13.72
CA LEU A 54 -2.72 3.48 -14.32
C LEU A 54 -3.10 2.91 -15.69
N THR A 55 -2.37 3.35 -16.73
CA THR A 55 -2.60 2.87 -18.09
C THR A 55 -1.54 1.82 -18.39
N LEU A 56 -1.97 0.59 -18.65
CA LEU A 56 -1.13 -0.48 -19.18
C LEU A 56 -0.72 -0.14 -20.61
N SER A 57 0.57 0.03 -20.84
CA SER A 57 1.13 0.25 -22.18
C SER A 57 1.52 -1.10 -22.80
N ALA A 58 0.64 -1.62 -23.66
CA ALA A 58 1.03 -2.59 -24.67
C ALA A 58 1.39 -1.81 -25.95
N SER A 59 2.62 -2.01 -26.46
CA SER A 59 3.08 -1.46 -27.73
C SER A 59 2.09 -1.82 -28.85
N LEU A 60 1.38 -0.82 -29.36
CA LEU A 60 0.41 -0.97 -30.45
C LEU A 60 1.15 -1.23 -31.78
N ARG A 61 1.28 -2.51 -32.14
CA ARG A 61 1.24 -2.92 -33.55
C ARG A 61 -0.13 -3.52 -33.81
N SER A 62 -0.77 -3.01 -34.86
CA SER A 62 -2.15 -3.30 -35.24
C SER A 62 -2.33 -4.72 -35.77
N GLU A 63 -2.56 -5.69 -34.89
CA GLU A 63 -3.28 -6.92 -35.24
C GLU A 63 -4.09 -7.42 -34.03
N GLY A 64 -5.42 -7.29 -34.09
CA GLY A 64 -6.39 -8.26 -33.53
C GLY A 64 -6.29 -8.78 -32.09
N VAL A 65 -5.59 -8.16 -31.12
CA VAL A 65 -5.56 -8.65 -29.74
C VAL A 65 -6.85 -8.26 -29.00
N ARG A 66 -7.71 -9.26 -28.71
CA ARG A 66 -8.79 -9.12 -27.71
C ARG A 66 -8.15 -8.63 -26.40
N ARG A 67 -8.67 -7.54 -25.82
CA ARG A 67 -8.34 -7.19 -24.43
C ARG A 67 -8.76 -8.38 -23.56
N SER A 68 -7.82 -9.14 -23.03
CA SER A 68 -8.12 -10.08 -21.96
C SER A 68 -8.62 -9.23 -20.79
N GLY A 69 -9.86 -9.48 -20.34
CA GLY A 69 -10.38 -8.82 -19.14
C GLY A 69 -9.49 -9.16 -17.95
N PHE A 70 -9.46 -8.28 -16.95
CA PHE A 70 -8.88 -8.61 -15.65
C PHE A 70 -9.68 -9.78 -15.05
N ASP A 71 -9.01 -10.91 -14.78
CA ASP A 71 -9.59 -12.02 -14.04
C ASP A 71 -9.19 -11.89 -12.56
N PRO A 72 -10.14 -11.58 -11.65
CA PRO A 72 -9.85 -11.51 -10.22
C PRO A 72 -9.41 -12.83 -9.58
N ASN A 73 -9.61 -13.98 -10.24
CA ASN A 73 -9.13 -15.26 -9.72
C ASN A 73 -7.72 -15.61 -10.23
N ASP A 74 -7.27 -14.96 -11.29
CA ASP A 74 -5.94 -15.11 -11.89
C ASP A 74 -5.37 -13.73 -12.27
N PRO A 75 -5.18 -12.84 -11.27
CA PRO A 75 -4.66 -11.53 -11.55
C PRO A 75 -3.19 -11.63 -11.98
N PRO A 76 -2.72 -10.69 -12.79
CA PRO A 76 -1.38 -10.76 -13.34
C PRO A 76 -0.31 -10.56 -12.25
N LEU A 77 0.63 -11.51 -12.17
CA LEU A 77 1.71 -11.51 -11.18
C LEU A 77 2.70 -10.35 -11.34
N ARG A 78 3.09 -10.01 -12.58
CA ARG A 78 4.06 -8.96 -12.89
C ARG A 78 3.77 -8.37 -14.26
N GLN A 79 3.54 -7.07 -14.30
CA GLN A 79 3.33 -6.30 -15.53
C GLN A 79 4.19 -5.06 -15.55
N ASN A 80 4.68 -4.67 -16.73
CA ASN A 80 5.26 -3.34 -16.91
C ASN A 80 4.16 -2.29 -16.69
N ALA A 81 4.47 -1.28 -15.89
CA ALA A 81 3.58 -0.16 -15.61
C ALA A 81 4.17 1.14 -16.15
N THR A 82 3.30 2.04 -16.59
CA THR A 82 3.66 3.41 -16.97
C THR A 82 2.84 4.40 -16.16
N LEU A 83 3.48 5.50 -15.77
CA LEU A 83 2.82 6.58 -15.04
C LEU A 83 2.34 7.66 -16.03
N PRO A 84 1.04 8.02 -16.02
CA PRO A 84 0.53 9.09 -16.86
C PRO A 84 1.31 10.40 -16.63
N GLY A 85 1.83 11.00 -17.71
CA GLY A 85 2.58 12.25 -17.65
C GLY A 85 4.07 12.11 -17.31
N VAL A 86 4.56 10.89 -17.08
CA VAL A 86 5.99 10.59 -17.02
C VAL A 86 6.47 10.13 -18.40
N SER A 87 7.65 10.59 -18.82
CA SER A 87 8.25 10.19 -20.10
C SER A 87 8.62 8.72 -20.12
N ASP A 88 8.42 8.04 -21.25
CA ASP A 88 8.91 6.68 -21.49
C ASP A 88 10.45 6.59 -21.47
N THR A 89 11.14 7.74 -21.53
CA THR A 89 12.60 7.84 -21.39
C THR A 89 13.06 8.05 -19.95
N ALA A 90 12.15 8.00 -18.97
CA ALA A 90 12.51 8.07 -17.56
C ALA A 90 13.46 6.90 -17.20
N PRO A 91 14.43 7.12 -16.29
CA PRO A 91 15.45 6.11 -16.01
C PRO A 91 14.95 4.96 -15.13
N TYR A 92 13.74 5.06 -14.57
CA TYR A 92 13.16 4.07 -13.65
C TYR A 92 12.13 3.21 -14.37
N THR A 93 12.22 1.90 -14.17
CA THR A 93 11.22 0.96 -14.67
C THR A 93 10.20 0.68 -13.59
N TYR A 94 8.91 0.73 -13.93
CA TYR A 94 7.85 0.35 -13.01
C TYR A 94 7.29 -1.02 -13.33
N TYR A 95 7.09 -1.82 -12.29
CA TYR A 95 6.30 -3.05 -12.35
C TYR A 95 5.12 -2.94 -11.40
N SER A 96 4.01 -3.59 -11.76
CA SER A 96 2.88 -3.76 -10.86
C SER A 96 2.21 -5.10 -11.13
N GLY A 97 1.57 -5.65 -10.10
CA GLY A 97 0.88 -6.91 -10.20
C GLY A 97 0.23 -7.28 -8.87
N PHE A 98 -0.15 -8.55 -8.77
CA PHE A 98 -0.81 -9.10 -7.61
C PHE A 98 -0.09 -10.37 -7.13
N LEU A 99 0.27 -10.39 -5.86
CA LEU A 99 0.95 -11.50 -5.19
C LEU A 99 -0.10 -12.39 -4.54
N ASN A 100 0.00 -13.70 -4.74
CA ASN A 100 -0.92 -14.64 -4.11
C ASN A 100 -0.57 -14.80 -2.63
N GLY A 101 -1.46 -14.35 -1.75
CA GLY A 101 -1.32 -14.45 -0.29
C GLY A 101 -1.95 -15.71 0.31
N GLY A 102 -2.55 -16.57 -0.51
CA GLY A 102 -3.23 -17.78 -0.08
C GLY A 102 -4.59 -17.52 0.56
N LYS A 103 -4.94 -18.31 1.58
CA LYS A 103 -6.28 -18.28 2.18
C LYS A 103 -6.40 -17.13 3.20
N PRO A 104 -7.43 -16.26 3.11
CA PRO A 104 -7.62 -15.21 4.11
C PRO A 104 -8.05 -15.74 5.47
N PRO A 105 -7.83 -14.96 6.55
CA PRO A 105 -8.38 -15.23 7.88
C PRO A 105 -9.88 -15.54 7.92
N SER A 106 -10.66 -14.95 7.02
CA SER A 106 -12.10 -15.24 6.85
C SER A 106 -12.40 -16.69 6.49
N GLY A 107 -11.41 -17.42 5.96
CA GLY A 107 -11.58 -18.79 5.48
C GLY A 107 -12.29 -18.88 4.12
N ARG A 108 -12.48 -17.79 3.37
CA ARG A 108 -13.22 -17.79 2.08
C ARG A 108 -12.45 -17.07 0.97
N GLY A 109 -12.52 -17.59 -0.26
CA GLY A 109 -11.73 -17.03 -1.38
C GLY A 109 -10.21 -17.17 -1.20
N THR A 110 -9.48 -16.30 -1.90
CA THR A 110 -8.01 -16.20 -1.98
C THR A 110 -7.60 -14.73 -1.83
N MET A 111 -6.49 -14.46 -1.14
CA MET A 111 -5.90 -13.13 -0.99
C MET A 111 -4.97 -12.79 -2.15
N TYR A 112 -5.10 -11.57 -2.65
CA TYR A 112 -4.19 -10.99 -3.62
C TYR A 112 -3.68 -9.64 -3.14
N PHE A 113 -2.37 -9.52 -2.95
CA PHE A 113 -1.69 -8.30 -2.53
C PHE A 113 -1.25 -7.52 -3.76
N HIS A 114 -1.77 -6.31 -3.95
CA HIS A 114 -1.28 -5.40 -4.96
C HIS A 114 0.07 -4.82 -4.55
N TYR A 115 0.95 -4.64 -5.53
CA TYR A 115 2.24 -4.01 -5.34
C TYR A 115 2.60 -3.13 -6.53
N ILE A 116 3.46 -2.16 -6.28
CA ILE A 116 4.19 -1.40 -7.29
C ILE A 116 5.67 -1.42 -6.93
N CYS A 117 6.49 -1.84 -7.90
CA CYS A 117 7.93 -1.71 -7.81
C CYS A 117 8.42 -0.58 -8.69
N ALA A 118 9.19 0.34 -8.12
CA ALA A 118 10.04 1.29 -8.84
C ALA A 118 11.48 0.77 -8.85
N MET A 119 11.91 0.28 -10.01
CA MET A 119 13.22 -0.33 -10.18
C MET A 119 14.28 0.71 -10.54
N ALA A 120 15.42 0.64 -9.85
CA ALA A 120 16.59 1.44 -10.13
C ALA A 120 17.15 1.18 -11.55
N PRO A 121 17.89 2.13 -12.13
CA PRO A 121 18.69 1.86 -13.32
C PRO A 121 19.63 0.67 -13.04
N ASN A 122 19.67 -0.31 -13.94
CA ASN A 122 20.42 -1.56 -13.76
C ASN A 122 20.03 -2.35 -12.49
N TRP A 123 18.74 -2.36 -12.14
CA TRP A 123 18.22 -2.99 -10.92
C TRP A 123 18.65 -4.44 -10.70
N GLN A 124 19.07 -5.17 -11.74
CA GLN A 124 19.60 -6.53 -11.65
C GLN A 124 20.92 -6.63 -10.84
N ASN A 125 21.54 -5.49 -10.52
CA ASN A 125 22.75 -5.41 -9.69
C ASN A 125 22.57 -4.49 -8.47
N MET A 126 21.34 -4.09 -8.16
CA MET A 126 21.04 -3.16 -7.05
C MET A 126 20.30 -3.89 -5.92
N PRO A 127 20.36 -3.44 -4.67
CA PRO A 127 19.56 -4.03 -3.60
C PRO A 127 18.06 -3.78 -3.83
N LEU A 128 17.22 -4.56 -3.13
CA LEU A 128 15.77 -4.38 -3.06
C LEU A 128 15.35 -3.98 -1.65
N THR A 129 14.50 -2.98 -1.57
CA THR A 129 13.77 -2.61 -0.37
C THR A 129 12.29 -2.91 -0.58
N ILE A 130 11.70 -3.70 0.31
CA ILE A 130 10.24 -3.89 0.37
C ILE A 130 9.69 -2.91 1.39
N TRP A 131 8.73 -2.08 1.00
CA TRP A 131 8.22 -0.98 1.82
C TRP A 131 6.78 -1.19 2.30
N TYR A 132 6.53 -0.79 3.55
CA TYR A 132 5.22 -0.80 4.20
C TYR A 132 4.87 0.51 4.91
N ASN A 133 3.73 1.11 4.57
CA ASN A 133 3.12 2.12 5.45
C ASN A 133 2.32 1.44 6.58
N GLY A 134 2.02 2.22 7.64
CA GLY A 134 1.32 1.75 8.82
C GLY A 134 -0.21 1.96 8.79
N GLY A 135 -0.73 2.71 9.76
CA GLY A 135 -2.16 2.95 9.96
C GLY A 135 -2.68 2.35 11.27
N PRO A 136 -3.05 1.06 11.34
CA PRO A 136 -3.09 0.03 10.29
C PRO A 136 -4.05 0.37 9.13
N GLY A 137 -3.76 -0.10 7.92
CA GLY A 137 -4.64 0.07 6.76
C GLY A 137 -4.36 1.28 5.87
N ALA A 138 -3.19 1.91 6.00
CA ALA A 138 -2.72 2.85 5.00
C ALA A 138 -2.09 2.07 3.82
N PRO A 139 -2.45 2.36 2.56
CA PRO A 139 -1.82 1.72 1.41
C PRO A 139 -0.36 2.19 1.27
N SER A 140 0.56 1.27 0.98
CA SER A 140 1.99 1.55 0.84
C SER A 140 2.32 2.30 -0.46
N THR A 141 1.39 2.29 -1.42
CA THR A 141 1.38 3.21 -2.55
C THR A 141 1.45 4.68 -2.11
N TYR A 142 0.97 5.01 -0.90
CA TYR A 142 1.12 6.34 -0.31
C TYR A 142 2.60 6.73 -0.19
N GLY A 143 3.44 5.91 0.42
CA GLY A 143 4.85 6.23 0.60
C GLY A 143 5.61 6.34 -0.72
N LEU A 144 5.32 5.42 -1.65
CA LEU A 144 5.94 5.47 -2.97
C LEU A 144 5.63 6.78 -3.72
N PHE A 145 4.40 7.28 -3.65
CA PHE A 145 3.99 8.46 -4.42
C PHE A 145 3.99 9.77 -3.62
N THR A 146 4.29 9.78 -2.32
CA THR A 146 4.28 11.03 -1.54
C THR A 146 5.54 11.28 -0.73
N GLU A 147 6.37 10.26 -0.51
CA GLU A 147 7.53 10.34 0.38
C GLU A 147 8.85 10.20 -0.38
N PHE A 148 9.19 9.00 -0.85
CA PHE A 148 10.55 8.66 -1.29
C PHE A 148 10.66 8.07 -2.69
N GLY A 149 9.55 7.83 -3.40
CA GLY A 149 9.62 7.27 -4.76
C GLY A 149 10.17 8.26 -5.80
N PRO A 150 10.45 7.79 -7.03
CA PRO A 150 11.11 8.61 -8.06
C PRO A 150 10.23 9.73 -8.59
N TYR A 151 8.92 9.55 -8.55
CA TYR A 151 7.95 10.56 -8.94
C TYR A 151 6.86 10.64 -7.88
N VAL A 152 6.64 11.84 -7.35
CA VAL A 152 5.71 12.10 -6.25
C VAL A 152 4.53 12.97 -6.70
N LEU A 153 3.39 12.80 -6.05
CA LEU A 153 2.21 13.61 -6.16
C LEU A 153 2.20 14.66 -5.04
N ASN A 154 2.20 15.94 -5.42
CA ASN A 154 2.15 17.06 -4.49
C ASN A 154 1.38 18.23 -5.12
N SER A 155 1.35 19.40 -4.46
CA SER A 155 0.63 20.57 -4.97
C SER A 155 1.04 20.99 -6.39
N ASN A 156 2.30 20.74 -6.79
CA ASN A 156 2.77 21.06 -8.14
C ASN A 156 2.17 20.13 -9.22
N SER A 157 1.73 18.92 -8.84
CA SER A 157 1.08 17.96 -9.74
C SER A 157 -0.19 18.50 -10.38
N PHE A 158 -0.84 19.48 -9.74
CA PHE A 158 -2.07 20.13 -10.20
C PHE A 158 -1.81 21.42 -11.00
N LEU A 159 -0.55 21.87 -11.11
CA LEU A 159 -0.19 23.11 -11.82
C LEU A 159 0.28 22.84 -13.24
N THR A 160 0.51 21.58 -13.61
CA THR A 160 1.10 21.19 -14.89
C THR A 160 0.13 21.38 -16.06
N LYS A 161 0.68 21.51 -17.27
CA LYS A 161 -0.12 21.47 -18.51
C LYS A 161 -0.82 20.11 -18.69
N GLY A 162 -0.18 19.03 -18.23
CA GLY A 162 -0.74 17.67 -18.27
C GLY A 162 -2.05 17.58 -17.49
N PHE A 163 -2.05 18.00 -16.22
CA PHE A 163 -3.26 18.05 -15.41
C PHE A 163 -4.35 18.93 -16.02
N LYS A 164 -4.00 20.12 -16.50
CA LYS A 164 -4.96 21.02 -17.17
C LYS A 164 -5.60 20.41 -18.42
N ALA A 165 -4.91 19.48 -19.09
CA ALA A 165 -5.42 18.82 -20.29
C ALA A 165 -6.20 17.52 -20.00
N THR A 166 -5.85 16.77 -18.96
CA THR A 166 -6.39 15.43 -18.71
C THR A 166 -7.22 15.31 -17.44
N GLY A 167 -7.13 16.25 -16.52
CA GLY A 167 -7.67 16.16 -15.16
C GLY A 167 -6.94 15.15 -14.26
N ILE A 168 -5.86 14.53 -14.74
CA ILE A 168 -5.07 13.54 -13.97
C ILE A 168 -3.83 14.24 -13.39
N PRO A 169 -3.61 14.20 -12.06
CA PRO A 169 -2.43 14.79 -11.44
C PRO A 169 -1.14 14.26 -12.08
N THR A 170 -0.24 15.16 -12.48
CA THR A 170 1.02 14.77 -13.11
C THR A 170 2.08 14.47 -12.04
N PRO A 171 2.70 13.28 -12.00
CA PRO A 171 3.79 12.99 -11.08
C PRO A 171 4.99 13.91 -11.30
N ILE A 172 5.58 14.40 -10.22
CA ILE A 172 6.72 15.34 -10.22
C ILE A 172 7.97 14.58 -9.81
N TYR A 173 9.06 14.73 -10.56
CA TYR A 173 10.32 14.05 -10.26
C TYR A 173 10.84 14.43 -8.86
N ASN A 174 11.22 13.41 -8.09
CA ASN A 174 11.83 13.54 -6.78
C ASN A 174 13.35 13.37 -6.89
N GLN A 175 14.08 14.47 -6.75
CA GLN A 175 15.56 14.44 -6.77
C GLN A 175 16.18 13.67 -5.59
N TRP A 176 15.41 13.42 -4.53
CA TRP A 176 15.83 12.72 -3.32
C TRP A 176 15.31 11.29 -3.24
N THR A 177 14.91 10.73 -4.39
CA THR A 177 14.37 9.37 -4.44
C THR A 177 15.35 8.34 -3.89
N TRP A 178 14.82 7.43 -3.07
CA TRP A 178 15.57 6.28 -2.57
C TRP A 178 15.93 5.32 -3.71
N VAL A 179 15.25 5.41 -4.86
CA VAL A 179 15.49 4.57 -6.04
C VAL A 179 16.86 4.82 -6.70
N ASN A 180 17.63 5.79 -6.19
CA ASN A 180 19.03 5.99 -6.55
C ASN A 180 19.99 4.98 -5.89
N VAL A 181 19.60 4.36 -4.77
CA VAL A 181 20.48 3.43 -4.01
C VAL A 181 19.88 2.04 -3.82
N THR A 182 18.58 1.86 -4.07
CA THR A 182 17.88 0.57 -3.98
C THR A 182 16.69 0.55 -4.91
N SER A 183 16.36 -0.58 -5.52
CA SER A 183 15.00 -0.74 -6.06
C SER A 183 14.00 -0.81 -4.90
N ILE A 184 12.77 -0.35 -5.13
CA ILE A 184 11.72 -0.39 -4.12
C ILE A 184 10.51 -1.13 -4.65
N CYS A 185 9.95 -2.04 -3.85
CA CYS A 185 8.62 -2.61 -4.04
C CYS A 185 7.76 -2.27 -2.82
N GLU A 186 6.76 -1.42 -2.99
CA GLU A 186 5.74 -1.24 -1.95
C GLU A 186 4.68 -2.32 -2.07
N ILE A 187 4.09 -2.75 -0.95
CA ILE A 187 2.99 -3.70 -0.94
C ILE A 187 1.83 -3.11 -0.13
N ASP A 188 0.66 -2.99 -0.75
CA ASP A 188 -0.58 -2.59 -0.09
C ASP A 188 -1.05 -3.72 0.83
N SER A 189 -0.95 -3.52 2.15
CA SER A 189 -1.05 -4.61 3.13
C SER A 189 -1.76 -4.21 4.42
N PRO A 190 -2.52 -5.13 5.05
CA PRO A 190 -3.02 -6.39 4.47
C PRO A 190 -4.18 -6.14 3.49
N PRO A 191 -4.61 -7.11 2.65
CA PRO A 191 -5.85 -7.01 1.90
C PRO A 191 -7.04 -6.76 2.85
N PRO A 192 -8.01 -5.91 2.50
CA PRO A 192 -8.28 -5.34 1.17
C PRO A 192 -7.80 -3.89 1.02
N ILE A 193 -6.67 -3.53 1.64
CA ILE A 193 -6.13 -2.18 1.62
C ILE A 193 -5.61 -1.80 0.23
N GLY A 194 -5.83 -0.55 -0.17
CA GLY A 194 -5.41 -0.04 -1.48
C GLY A 194 -6.10 -0.79 -2.62
N ALA A 195 -5.32 -1.36 -3.54
CA ALA A 195 -5.85 -2.22 -4.59
C ALA A 195 -5.79 -3.72 -4.26
N SER A 196 -5.21 -4.09 -3.11
CA SER A 196 -5.23 -5.47 -2.62
C SER A 196 -6.66 -5.91 -2.31
N TYR A 197 -6.95 -7.20 -2.49
CA TYR A 197 -8.30 -7.72 -2.32
C TYR A 197 -8.32 -9.20 -1.97
N CYS A 198 -9.48 -9.67 -1.53
CA CYS A 198 -9.80 -11.09 -1.48
C CYS A 198 -10.81 -11.44 -2.57
N THR A 199 -10.72 -12.65 -3.10
CA THR A 199 -11.71 -13.13 -4.06
C THR A 199 -13.03 -13.48 -3.39
N GLU A 200 -13.14 -13.53 -2.06
CA GLU A 200 -14.47 -13.45 -1.45
C GLU A 200 -15.06 -12.08 -1.82
N GLY A 201 -16.20 -12.07 -2.51
CA GLY A 201 -16.88 -10.83 -2.93
C GLY A 201 -17.44 -10.06 -1.74
N ASN A 202 -18.73 -9.73 -1.74
CA ASN A 202 -19.39 -9.01 -0.63
C ASN A 202 -19.58 -9.91 0.61
N GLY A 203 -18.55 -10.65 1.02
CA GLY A 203 -18.60 -11.59 2.12
C GLY A 203 -19.57 -12.75 1.92
N THR A 204 -19.75 -13.26 0.70
CA THR A 204 -20.57 -14.45 0.41
C THR A 204 -19.73 -15.55 -0.24
N ASP A 205 -19.98 -16.80 0.16
CA ASP A 205 -19.25 -17.96 -0.38
C ASP A 205 -19.55 -18.14 -1.88
N GLY A 206 -18.51 -18.34 -2.68
CA GLY A 206 -18.60 -18.45 -4.15
C GLY A 206 -18.80 -17.13 -4.91
N SER A 207 -18.92 -15.98 -4.24
CA SER A 207 -18.83 -14.67 -4.91
C SER A 207 -17.38 -14.34 -5.22
N VAL A 208 -17.14 -13.66 -6.35
CA VAL A 208 -15.81 -13.24 -6.80
C VAL A 208 -15.66 -11.74 -6.55
N GLY A 209 -14.82 -11.38 -5.58
CA GLY A 209 -14.36 -10.01 -5.34
C GLY A 209 -13.37 -9.52 -6.39
N GLY A 210 -13.02 -8.24 -6.35
CA GLY A 210 -12.01 -7.66 -7.23
C GLY A 210 -11.27 -6.53 -6.52
N PRO A 211 -10.40 -5.77 -7.21
CA PRO A 211 -9.60 -4.67 -6.66
C PRO A 211 -10.42 -3.42 -6.25
N SER A 212 -11.56 -3.62 -5.61
CA SER A 212 -12.41 -2.63 -4.98
C SER A 212 -12.81 -3.21 -3.63
N GLY A 213 -11.96 -2.96 -2.63
CA GLY A 213 -12.03 -3.60 -1.32
C GLY A 213 -13.41 -3.50 -0.67
N ASP A 214 -13.93 -4.66 -0.23
CA ASP A 214 -14.96 -4.71 0.80
C ASP A 214 -14.24 -4.61 2.15
N ALA A 215 -14.45 -3.53 2.90
CA ALA A 215 -13.79 -3.31 4.19
C ALA A 215 -14.04 -4.43 5.23
N TYR A 216 -15.05 -5.28 4.99
CA TYR A 216 -15.39 -6.44 5.82
C TYR A 216 -14.89 -7.77 5.27
N SER A 217 -14.18 -7.76 4.15
CA SER A 217 -13.52 -8.94 3.57
C SER A 217 -12.14 -9.19 4.18
N CYS A 218 -11.59 -10.36 3.91
CA CYS A 218 -10.29 -10.91 4.32
C CYS A 218 -10.14 -11.20 5.82
N GLY A 219 -10.78 -10.42 6.69
CA GLY A 219 -10.63 -10.50 8.13
C GLY A 219 -11.34 -11.69 8.81
N PRO A 220 -11.25 -11.80 10.14
CA PRO A 220 -10.64 -10.82 11.04
C PRO A 220 -9.11 -10.85 11.00
N TRP A 221 -8.50 -9.66 10.99
CA TRP A 221 -7.04 -9.51 11.01
C TRP A 221 -6.49 -9.44 12.44
N SER A 222 -5.32 -10.02 12.63
CA SER A 222 -4.45 -9.84 13.80
C SER A 222 -3.02 -9.66 13.31
N ASP A 223 -2.13 -9.08 14.12
CA ASP A 223 -0.74 -8.84 13.72
C ASP A 223 -0.04 -10.13 13.21
N PHE A 224 -0.27 -11.26 13.88
CA PHE A 224 0.26 -12.57 13.47
C PHE A 224 -0.39 -13.12 12.19
N ALA A 225 -1.70 -12.91 12.01
CA ALA A 225 -2.36 -13.31 10.76
C ALA A 225 -1.86 -12.46 9.57
N THR A 226 -1.64 -11.17 9.79
CA THR A 226 -1.02 -10.26 8.83
C THR A 226 0.41 -10.69 8.50
N ALA A 227 1.22 -11.07 9.48
CA ALA A 227 2.58 -11.57 9.26
C ALA A 227 2.62 -12.80 8.36
N LYS A 228 1.84 -13.83 8.69
CA LYS A 228 1.75 -15.06 7.89
C LYS A 228 1.27 -14.80 6.47
N ALA A 229 0.28 -13.94 6.29
CA ALA A 229 -0.25 -13.60 4.97
C ALA A 229 0.79 -12.83 4.13
N ASN A 230 1.52 -11.89 4.73
CA ASN A 230 2.61 -11.19 4.05
C ASN A 230 3.77 -12.13 3.71
N HIS A 231 4.08 -13.11 4.55
CA HIS A 231 5.11 -14.11 4.24
C HIS A 231 4.79 -14.89 2.96
N GLN A 232 3.52 -15.27 2.76
CA GLN A 232 3.07 -15.87 1.49
C GLN A 232 3.21 -14.91 0.31
N ALA A 233 2.82 -13.63 0.51
CA ALA A 233 3.00 -12.61 -0.52
C ALA A 233 4.49 -12.38 -0.85
N HIS A 234 5.40 -12.38 0.14
CA HIS A 234 6.84 -12.25 -0.06
C HIS A 234 7.42 -13.43 -0.84
N LYS A 235 6.97 -14.66 -0.56
CA LYS A 235 7.32 -15.83 -1.37
C LYS A 235 6.86 -15.64 -2.81
N SER A 236 5.62 -15.22 -3.03
CA SER A 236 5.11 -14.93 -4.37
C SER A 236 5.91 -13.80 -5.06
N LEU A 237 6.35 -12.78 -4.32
CA LEU A 237 7.16 -11.69 -4.87
C LEU A 237 8.57 -12.17 -5.27
N LEU A 238 9.26 -12.87 -4.38
CA LEU A 238 10.70 -13.12 -4.51
C LEU A 238 11.02 -14.46 -5.17
N SER A 239 10.09 -15.42 -5.16
CA SER A 239 10.25 -16.71 -5.83
C SER A 239 9.58 -16.73 -7.20
N ASP A 240 8.47 -16.00 -7.39
CA ASP A 240 7.70 -16.06 -8.63
C ASP A 240 7.80 -14.77 -9.46
N ALA A 241 7.54 -13.60 -8.87
CA ALA A 241 7.49 -12.34 -9.63
C ALA A 241 8.90 -11.82 -9.98
N PHE A 242 9.83 -11.89 -9.03
CA PHE A 242 11.20 -11.40 -9.16
C PHE A 242 12.24 -12.42 -8.64
N PRO A 243 12.31 -13.63 -9.21
CA PRO A 243 13.30 -14.64 -8.83
C PRO A 243 14.76 -14.19 -9.03
N GLU A 244 14.99 -13.12 -9.80
CA GLU A 244 16.31 -12.56 -10.09
C GLU A 244 17.06 -12.15 -8.82
N PHE A 245 16.36 -11.64 -7.80
CA PHE A 245 16.97 -11.19 -6.54
C PHE A 245 17.60 -12.34 -5.76
N ALA A 246 16.90 -13.46 -5.64
CA ALA A 246 17.43 -14.67 -5.00
C ALA A 246 18.53 -15.32 -5.85
N ALA A 247 18.32 -15.42 -7.18
CA ALA A 247 19.29 -16.05 -8.08
C ALA A 247 20.66 -15.35 -8.07
N SER A 248 20.63 -14.01 -8.07
CA SER A 248 21.82 -13.15 -8.09
C SER A 248 22.31 -12.76 -6.68
N GLN A 249 21.64 -13.23 -5.62
CA GLN A 249 21.97 -12.94 -4.21
C GLN A 249 22.02 -11.44 -3.90
N GLN A 250 21.13 -10.68 -4.54
CA GLN A 250 21.01 -9.25 -4.29
C GLN A 250 20.52 -9.01 -2.87
N PRO A 251 21.05 -8.00 -2.15
CA PRO A 251 20.60 -7.70 -0.79
C PRO A 251 19.12 -7.30 -0.78
N VAL A 252 18.32 -7.87 0.12
CA VAL A 252 16.91 -7.55 0.31
C VAL A 252 16.63 -7.12 1.74
N SER A 253 15.93 -5.99 1.92
CA SER A 253 15.57 -5.45 3.23
C SER A 253 14.07 -5.15 3.33
N LEU A 254 13.52 -5.26 4.55
CA LEU A 254 12.15 -4.87 4.87
C LEU A 254 12.14 -3.52 5.56
N LEU A 255 11.48 -2.51 4.99
CA LEU A 255 11.37 -1.19 5.60
C LEU A 255 9.90 -0.79 5.77
N GLY A 256 9.63 0.10 6.73
CA GLY A 256 8.31 0.70 6.83
C GLY A 256 8.22 1.89 7.79
N GLU A 257 7.00 2.38 8.00
CA GLU A 257 6.73 3.52 8.87
C GLU A 257 5.51 3.29 9.78
N SER A 258 5.48 3.94 10.95
CA SER A 258 4.29 4.02 11.83
C SER A 258 3.91 2.64 12.39
N TYR A 259 2.68 2.16 12.18
CA TYR A 259 2.24 0.82 12.60
C TYR A 259 3.05 -0.31 11.92
N ALA A 260 3.84 0.00 10.88
CA ALA A 260 4.83 -0.95 10.36
C ALA A 260 5.89 -1.34 11.42
N GLY A 261 6.01 -0.60 12.53
CA GLY A 261 6.78 -1.01 13.71
C GLY A 261 6.29 -2.31 14.35
N MET A 262 5.02 -2.67 14.15
CA MET A 262 4.51 -4.01 14.48
C MET A 262 4.73 -4.98 13.31
N TYR A 263 4.45 -4.55 12.07
CA TYR A 263 4.48 -5.40 10.89
C TYR A 263 5.87 -5.92 10.54
N VAL A 264 6.81 -5.01 10.30
CA VAL A 264 8.11 -5.32 9.69
C VAL A 264 8.94 -6.26 10.58
N PRO A 265 9.01 -6.09 11.92
CA PRO A 265 9.67 -7.07 12.78
C PRO A 265 9.02 -8.45 12.76
N LEU A 266 7.68 -8.52 12.71
CA LEU A 266 6.97 -9.80 12.61
C LEU A 266 7.22 -10.48 11.25
N PHE A 267 7.31 -9.71 10.17
CA PHE A 267 7.65 -10.23 8.84
C PHE A 267 9.09 -10.78 8.82
N ALA A 268 10.03 -10.05 9.43
CA ALA A 268 11.39 -10.52 9.59
C ALA A 268 11.44 -11.84 10.40
N ASN A 269 10.60 -11.98 11.44
CA ASN A 269 10.50 -13.23 12.17
C ASN A 269 10.02 -14.39 11.29
N GLU A 270 8.98 -14.19 10.47
CA GLU A 270 8.52 -15.22 9.51
C GLU A 270 9.62 -15.62 8.51
N TRP A 271 10.44 -14.67 8.06
CA TRP A 271 11.57 -14.96 7.15
C TRP A 271 12.72 -15.73 7.83
N LEU A 272 12.95 -15.49 9.12
CA LEU A 272 13.95 -16.22 9.89
C LEU A 272 13.49 -17.65 10.21
N ASP A 273 12.20 -17.84 10.51
CA ASP A 273 11.61 -19.13 10.82
C ASP A 273 11.41 -20.01 9.56
N ASP A 274 11.04 -19.40 8.44
CA ASP A 274 10.77 -20.06 7.16
C ASP A 274 11.39 -19.25 6.00
N PRO A 275 12.71 -19.41 5.74
CA PRO A 275 13.41 -18.65 4.71
C PRO A 275 12.78 -18.75 3.33
N ILE A 276 12.84 -17.65 2.58
CA ILE A 276 12.29 -17.59 1.23
C ILE A 276 13.34 -18.08 0.23
N THR A 277 13.14 -19.29 -0.30
CA THR A 277 14.01 -19.89 -1.31
C THR A 277 13.53 -19.53 -2.72
N GLY A 278 14.43 -18.96 -3.53
CA GLY A 278 14.18 -18.72 -4.95
C GLY A 278 14.23 -20.01 -5.79
N PRO A 279 13.84 -19.96 -7.08
CA PRO A 279 13.76 -21.14 -7.95
C PRO A 279 15.07 -21.92 -8.13
N CYS A 280 16.21 -21.27 -7.89
CA CYS A 280 17.54 -21.89 -7.97
C CYS A 280 17.96 -22.60 -6.68
N GLY A 281 17.07 -22.74 -5.68
CA GLY A 281 17.38 -23.40 -4.40
C GLY A 281 18.25 -22.58 -3.47
N LYS A 282 18.39 -21.28 -3.72
CA LYS A 282 19.10 -20.34 -2.83
C LYS A 282 18.09 -19.49 -2.09
N ASP A 283 18.33 -19.29 -0.80
CA ASP A 283 17.56 -18.37 0.01
C ASP A 283 17.84 -16.93 -0.41
N VAL A 284 16.83 -16.08 -0.27
CA VAL A 284 16.95 -14.64 -0.44
C VAL A 284 18.01 -14.12 0.53
N ASN A 285 18.89 -13.24 0.02
CA ASN A 285 19.91 -12.59 0.83
C ASN A 285 19.28 -11.47 1.68
N PHE A 286 18.60 -11.87 2.76
CA PHE A 286 17.93 -10.96 3.68
C PHE A 286 18.95 -10.24 4.57
N MET A 287 18.98 -8.92 4.47
CA MET A 287 19.92 -8.08 5.22
C MET A 287 19.38 -7.59 6.56
N GLY A 288 18.06 -7.54 6.71
CA GLY A 288 17.41 -7.04 7.91
C GLY A 288 16.31 -6.05 7.61
N PHE A 289 15.98 -5.23 8.60
CA PHE A 289 14.86 -4.31 8.54
C PHE A 289 15.13 -2.98 9.23
N ALA A 290 14.38 -1.94 8.85
CA ALA A 290 14.38 -0.64 9.52
C ALA A 290 12.96 -0.05 9.53
N VAL A 291 12.63 0.76 10.55
CA VAL A 291 11.30 1.36 10.67
C VAL A 291 11.40 2.82 11.08
N GLY A 292 10.76 3.71 10.30
CA GLY A 292 10.61 5.13 10.61
C GLY A 292 9.42 5.39 11.52
N ASP A 293 9.61 6.25 12.52
CA ASP A 293 8.59 6.69 13.48
C ASP A 293 7.66 5.55 13.97
N PRO A 294 8.22 4.42 14.48
CA PRO A 294 7.46 3.19 14.67
C PRO A 294 6.52 3.21 15.89
N ILE A 295 5.42 2.47 15.78
CA ILE A 295 4.68 1.94 16.94
C ILE A 295 5.19 0.52 17.19
N MET A 296 5.85 0.29 18.33
CA MET A 296 6.50 -0.99 18.70
C MET A 296 5.75 -1.75 19.80
N GLY A 297 4.48 -1.41 20.03
CA GLY A 297 3.70 -1.91 21.17
C GLY A 297 4.09 -1.22 22.50
N CYS A 298 3.51 -1.70 23.61
CA CYS A 298 3.82 -1.18 24.93
C CYS A 298 3.74 -2.24 26.02
N ILE A 299 4.54 -2.04 27.08
CA ILE A 299 4.64 -2.97 28.20
C ILE A 299 3.70 -2.49 29.31
N PRO A 300 2.69 -3.30 29.71
CA PRO A 300 1.86 -2.94 30.85
C PRO A 300 2.67 -2.94 32.14
N PHE A 301 2.30 -2.04 33.05
CA PHE A 301 2.72 -2.17 34.44
C PHE A 301 2.07 -3.39 35.09
N GLU A 302 2.87 -4.18 35.80
CA GLU A 302 2.40 -5.35 36.53
C GLU A 302 1.23 -5.01 37.48
N GLY A 303 0.18 -5.83 37.47
CA GLY A 303 -1.01 -5.63 38.32
C GLY A 303 -1.97 -4.52 37.87
N ARG A 304 -1.72 -3.83 36.75
CA ARG A 304 -2.67 -2.88 36.15
C ARG A 304 -3.21 -3.44 34.85
N SER A 305 -4.53 -3.34 34.64
CA SER A 305 -5.11 -3.67 33.34
C SER A 305 -4.54 -2.76 32.26
N THR A 306 -4.23 -3.32 31.09
CA THR A 306 -3.83 -2.60 29.87
C THR A 306 -4.98 -1.75 29.38
N ASN A 307 -5.23 -0.62 30.05
CA ASN A 307 -6.28 0.28 29.62
C ASN A 307 -5.82 1.14 28.41
N TRP A 308 -4.49 1.21 28.12
CA TRP A 308 -3.87 2.14 27.16
C TRP A 308 -2.54 1.59 26.54
N CYS A 309 -2.64 0.47 25.83
CA CYS A 309 -1.91 0.22 24.58
C CYS A 309 -2.95 0.35 23.46
N PHE A 310 -2.58 0.75 22.22
CA PHE A 310 -3.54 1.01 21.13
C PHE A 310 -4.73 0.03 21.18
N ASN A 311 -5.85 0.52 21.71
CA ASN A 311 -7.08 -0.22 21.81
C ASN A 311 -7.98 0.34 20.72
N PHE A 312 -8.03 -0.37 19.59
CA PHE A 312 -8.80 0.06 18.41
C PHE A 312 -10.31 0.17 18.68
N ASP A 313 -10.81 -0.33 19.81
CA ASP A 313 -12.23 -0.25 20.18
C ASP A 313 -12.64 1.14 20.72
N ASN A 314 -11.69 2.01 21.09
CA ASN A 314 -11.98 3.35 21.64
C ASN A 314 -11.05 4.42 21.05
N GLY A 315 -11.44 5.01 19.93
CA GLY A 315 -10.68 5.99 19.12
C GLY A 315 -10.38 7.35 19.78
N GLY A 316 -9.67 7.37 20.90
CA GLY A 316 -9.10 8.57 21.53
C GLY A 316 -7.58 8.63 21.39
N PHE A 317 -7.06 9.73 20.84
CA PHE A 317 -5.62 9.97 20.67
C PHE A 317 -4.85 9.94 22.01
N LEU A 318 -3.78 9.13 22.03
CA LEU A 318 -2.53 9.20 22.81
C LEU A 318 -2.59 9.89 24.19
N LYS A 319 -2.84 9.10 25.26
CA LYS A 319 -2.35 9.39 26.62
C LYS A 319 -1.75 8.12 27.21
N TRP A 320 -0.63 8.22 27.93
CA TRP A 320 0.12 7.07 28.45
C TRP A 320 0.08 6.97 29.98
N PRO A 321 -1.09 6.76 30.63
CA PRO A 321 -1.15 6.78 32.09
C PRO A 321 -0.65 5.49 32.75
N ASN A 322 -0.61 4.35 32.03
CA ASN A 322 -0.39 3.02 32.63
C ASN A 322 0.45 2.04 31.78
N ALA A 323 1.26 2.54 30.85
CA ALA A 323 2.23 1.71 30.12
C ALA A 323 3.57 2.42 30.06
N MET A 324 4.67 1.66 30.11
CA MET A 324 5.97 2.19 29.71
C MET A 324 6.08 2.15 28.19
N PRO A 325 6.64 3.19 27.55
CA PRO A 325 7.12 3.07 26.18
C PRO A 325 8.04 1.85 26.07
N GLY A 326 7.92 1.07 24.99
CA GLY A 326 8.77 -0.09 24.77
C GLY A 326 10.26 0.28 24.83
N PRO A 327 11.16 -0.68 25.15
CA PRO A 327 12.56 -0.39 25.45
C PRO A 327 13.41 0.02 24.22
N TYR A 328 12.85 0.03 23.01
CA TYR A 328 13.58 0.29 21.77
C TYR A 328 13.07 1.59 21.15
N TRP A 329 13.70 2.71 21.53
CA TRP A 329 13.53 3.99 20.84
C TRP A 329 14.41 4.01 19.59
N ASP A 330 13.85 4.43 18.45
CA ASP A 330 14.49 4.69 17.16
C ASP A 330 15.58 3.68 16.76
N MET A 331 15.15 2.53 16.24
CA MET A 331 16.08 1.60 15.58
C MET A 331 16.21 1.95 14.10
N GLU A 332 17.13 2.87 13.79
CA GLU A 332 17.79 2.88 12.49
C GLU A 332 18.88 1.80 12.48
N PHE A 333 18.58 0.61 11.99
CA PHE A 333 19.64 -0.36 11.67
C PHE A 333 20.14 -0.12 10.25
N PHE A 334 21.21 0.66 10.12
CA PHE A 334 22.12 0.55 8.99
C PHE A 334 23.35 -0.24 9.45
N HIS A 335 23.58 -1.41 8.85
CA HIS A 335 24.85 -2.13 8.92
C HIS A 335 25.50 -2.12 7.54
#